data_AF-A0A813GGJ9-F1
#
_entry.id   AF-A0A813GGJ9-F1
#
_cell.length_a   1.000
_cell.length_b   1.000
_cell.length_c   1.000
_cell.angle_alpha   90.00
_cell.angle_beta   90.00
_cell.angle_gamma   90.00
#
_symmetry.space_group_name_H-M   'P 1'
#
loop_
_entity.id
_entity.type
_entity.pdbx_description
1 polymer ?
#
loop_
_entity_poly.entity_id
_entity_poly.type
_entity_poly.pdbx_seq_one_letter_code
_entity_poly.pdbx_strand_id
1 'polypeptide(L)'
;MAVGWFGIVLHILGIVLILVFQESQLDTLQLIKSPMQQFAWYVSLGSKANLWGWAVILFYRFMLPSEDGVSLTFQLSASTNDDGGFKPAAILNRSLFLFAGILAMGSVFHTSLHTDESTLFPLAAVMRSKPFAYVAAPFWLASIVLFCFGVGFAVVQQRLSAGVWQVLPSVLAVILMLSACGSMLLILENERFTWIFALTFLLSFLPWVYMVRHTAQNVDRTGSVGSITYIVTGLIICGCAYFFEGDKQWVSCYLLLVWLCLYALLAPLAGDMFVTVKKLDKRQGQYDTLGASLP
;
A
#
# COMPACT_ATOMS: atom_id res chain seq x y z
N MET A 1 7.32 16.82 12.10
CA MET A 1 7.28 15.79 13.15
C MET A 1 6.36 14.60 12.83
N ALA A 2 5.11 14.78 12.35
CA ALA A 2 4.18 13.66 12.10
C ALA A 2 4.67 12.61 11.07
N VAL A 3 5.34 13.03 9.99
CA VAL A 3 5.92 12.12 8.97
C VAL A 3 7.02 11.22 9.56
N GLY A 4 7.73 11.71 10.58
CA GLY A 4 8.76 10.95 11.26
C GLY A 4 8.19 9.77 12.06
N TRP A 5 7.05 9.99 12.74
CA TRP A 5 6.35 8.97 13.51
C TRP A 5 5.75 7.87 12.64
N PHE A 6 5.13 8.24 11.52
CA PHE A 6 4.59 7.26 10.58
C PHE A 6 5.68 6.33 10.03
N GLY A 7 6.83 6.89 9.65
CA GLY A 7 8.00 6.09 9.26
C GLY A 7 8.47 5.16 10.38
N ILE A 8 8.55 5.66 11.63
CA ILE A 8 8.95 4.85 12.79
C ILE A 8 7.98 3.70 13.04
N VAL A 9 6.67 3.94 12.97
CA VAL A 9 5.64 2.90 13.15
C VAL A 9 5.74 1.82 12.08
N LEU A 10 5.91 2.19 10.81
CA LEU A 10 6.11 1.23 9.72
C LEU A 10 7.40 0.41 9.89
N HIS A 11 8.47 1.02 10.40
CA HIS A 11 9.73 0.32 10.65
C HIS A 11 9.62 -0.64 11.85
N ILE A 12 8.98 -0.21 12.95
CA ILE A 12 8.75 -1.05 14.13
C ILE A 12 7.89 -2.26 13.76
N LEU A 13 6.81 -2.04 12.99
CA LEU A 13 5.96 -3.14 12.51
C LEU A 13 6.72 -4.08 11.57
N GLY A 14 7.58 -3.56 10.69
CA GLY A 14 8.46 -4.37 9.85
C GLY A 14 9.45 -5.22 10.66
N ILE A 15 10.03 -4.67 11.73
CA ILE A 15 10.93 -5.40 12.64
C ILE A 15 10.17 -6.49 13.40
N VAL A 16 8.99 -6.19 13.93
CA VAL A 16 8.15 -7.16 14.65
C VAL A 16 7.75 -8.31 13.74
N LEU A 17 7.32 -8.01 12.50
CA LEU A 17 7.04 -9.03 11.49
C LEU A 17 8.24 -9.95 11.26
N ILE A 18 9.43 -9.39 11.03
CA ILE A 18 10.64 -10.19 10.79
C ILE A 18 11.00 -11.07 12.00
N LEU A 19 10.90 -10.54 13.23
CA LEU A 19 11.20 -11.30 14.44
C LEU A 19 10.22 -12.48 14.63
N VAL A 20 8.92 -12.25 14.39
CA VAL A 20 7.90 -13.32 14.42
C VAL A 20 8.17 -14.36 13.33
N PHE A 21 8.62 -13.95 12.15
CA PHE A 21 8.95 -14.86 11.04
C PHE A 21 10.26 -15.62 11.20
N GLN A 22 11.21 -15.12 11.99
CA GLN A 22 12.50 -15.77 12.17
C GLN A 22 12.37 -17.09 12.96
N GLU A 23 11.32 -17.19 13.80
CA GLU A 23 11.02 -18.38 14.61
C GLU A 23 10.43 -19.53 13.77
N SER A 24 9.58 -19.25 12.77
CA SER A 24 8.93 -20.30 11.95
C SER A 24 9.82 -20.90 10.85
N GLN A 25 10.90 -20.20 10.45
CA GLN A 25 11.83 -20.70 9.44
C GLN A 25 12.72 -21.86 9.92
N LEU A 26 12.87 -22.03 11.24
CA LEU A 26 13.62 -23.14 11.84
C LEU A 26 12.94 -24.50 11.62
N ASP A 27 11.61 -24.54 11.57
CA ASP A 27 10.84 -25.78 11.35
C ASP A 27 10.67 -26.11 9.86
N THR A 28 10.76 -25.11 8.99
CA THR A 28 10.62 -25.28 7.53
C THR A 28 11.88 -25.89 6.87
N LEU A 29 13.00 -25.94 7.61
CA LEU A 29 14.32 -26.44 7.19
C LEU A 29 14.31 -27.91 6.75
N GLN A 30 13.40 -28.73 7.29
CA GLN A 30 13.34 -30.16 6.96
C GLN A 30 12.72 -30.45 5.57
N LEU A 31 12.13 -29.44 4.92
CA LEU A 31 11.35 -29.62 3.69
C LEU A 31 12.04 -29.11 2.41
N ILE A 32 13.16 -28.39 2.50
CA ILE A 32 13.83 -27.78 1.33
C ILE A 32 14.86 -28.76 0.72
N LYS A 33 14.44 -29.48 -0.33
CA LYS A 33 15.27 -30.48 -1.03
C LYS A 33 16.10 -29.93 -2.20
N SER A 34 15.82 -28.72 -2.67
CA SER A 34 16.44 -28.14 -3.87
C SER A 34 17.78 -27.44 -3.55
N PRO A 35 18.88 -27.76 -4.27
CA PRO A 35 20.18 -27.12 -4.09
C PRO A 35 20.15 -25.59 -4.30
N MET A 36 19.31 -25.11 -5.23
CA MET A 36 19.18 -23.68 -5.51
C MET A 36 18.44 -22.94 -4.39
N GLN A 37 17.45 -23.58 -3.77
CA GLN A 37 16.74 -23.04 -2.61
C GLN A 37 17.63 -23.04 -1.36
N GLN A 38 18.44 -24.08 -1.17
CA GLN A 38 19.45 -24.14 -0.12
C GLN A 38 20.52 -23.07 -0.31
N PHE A 39 20.98 -22.83 -1.54
CA PHE A 39 21.94 -21.75 -1.84
C PHE A 39 21.36 -20.37 -1.56
N ALA A 40 20.16 -20.06 -2.06
CA ALA A 40 19.49 -18.79 -1.79
C ALA A 40 19.24 -18.57 -0.28
N TRP A 41 18.92 -19.64 0.44
CA TRP A 41 18.81 -19.64 1.89
C TRP A 41 20.13 -19.37 2.60
N TYR A 42 21.21 -20.07 2.24
CA TYR A 42 22.55 -19.86 2.79
C TYR A 42 23.04 -18.43 2.55
N VAL A 43 22.76 -17.86 1.37
CA VAL A 43 23.07 -16.46 1.05
C VAL A 43 22.23 -15.52 1.93
N SER A 44 20.94 -15.78 2.12
CA SER A 44 20.07 -14.98 3.00
C SER A 44 20.51 -15.01 4.47
N LEU A 45 20.85 -16.19 5.00
CA LEU A 45 21.35 -16.39 6.37
C LEU A 45 22.72 -15.75 6.59
N GLY A 46 23.66 -16.00 5.67
CA GLY A 46 25.03 -15.49 5.76
C GLY A 46 25.11 -13.98 5.60
N SER A 47 24.25 -13.42 4.75
CA SER A 47 24.19 -11.97 4.53
C SER A 47 23.41 -11.22 5.61
N LYS A 48 22.56 -11.89 6.41
CA LYS A 48 21.54 -11.23 7.25
C LYS A 48 20.80 -10.11 6.49
N ALA A 49 20.58 -10.27 5.17
CA ALA A 49 20.14 -9.18 4.29
C ALA A 49 18.81 -8.54 4.74
N ASN A 50 17.95 -9.35 5.34
CA ASN A 50 16.71 -8.94 6.00
C ASN A 50 16.91 -7.98 7.19
N LEU A 51 18.01 -8.07 7.93
CA LEU A 51 18.38 -7.12 8.99
C LEU A 51 19.23 -5.95 8.45
N TRP A 52 20.12 -6.21 7.48
CA TRP A 52 21.00 -5.18 6.91
C TRP A 52 20.26 -4.13 6.09
N GLY A 53 19.21 -4.50 5.34
CA GLY A 53 18.41 -3.51 4.61
C GLY A 53 17.80 -2.45 5.55
N TRP A 54 17.30 -2.88 6.71
CA TRP A 54 16.74 -1.98 7.72
C TRP A 54 17.79 -1.30 8.57
N ALA A 55 18.91 -1.97 8.87
CA ALA A 55 20.06 -1.34 9.50
C ALA A 55 20.57 -0.21 8.61
N VAL A 56 20.72 -0.40 7.29
CA VAL A 56 21.11 0.67 6.37
C VAL A 56 20.10 1.82 6.38
N ILE A 57 18.79 1.56 6.37
CA ILE A 57 17.76 2.61 6.40
C ILE A 57 17.74 3.38 7.73
N LEU A 58 17.80 2.67 8.87
CA LEU A 58 17.86 3.27 10.20
C LEU A 58 19.20 4.02 10.39
N PHE A 59 20.31 3.42 10.00
CA PHE A 59 21.65 3.98 10.10
C PHE A 59 21.78 5.21 9.20
N TYR A 60 21.27 5.21 7.96
CA TYR A 60 21.20 6.41 7.11
C TYR A 60 20.37 7.52 7.77
N ARG A 61 19.23 7.18 8.38
CA ARG A 61 18.33 8.14 9.03
C ARG A 61 18.93 8.76 10.31
N PHE A 62 19.84 8.06 11.00
CA PHE A 62 20.50 8.55 12.22
C PHE A 62 21.93 9.08 11.97
N MET A 63 22.59 8.73 10.87
CA MET A 63 23.96 9.17 10.53
C MET A 63 24.03 10.32 9.54
N LEU A 64 22.99 10.58 8.73
CA LEU A 64 22.96 11.80 7.93
C LEU A 64 22.76 13.00 8.86
N PRO A 65 23.74 13.91 8.99
CA PRO A 65 23.55 15.17 9.69
C PRO A 65 22.31 15.85 9.12
N SER A 66 21.51 16.54 9.94
CA SER A 66 20.35 17.30 9.46
C SER A 66 20.68 18.36 8.39
N GLU A 67 21.97 18.65 8.21
CA GLU A 67 22.54 19.63 7.29
C GLU A 67 23.04 19.04 5.96
N ASP A 68 23.16 17.72 5.86
CA ASP A 68 23.52 17.00 4.63
C ASP A 68 22.29 16.16 4.22
N GLY A 69 21.74 16.38 3.02
CA GLY A 69 20.57 15.64 2.61
C GLY A 69 19.92 16.12 1.31
N VAL A 70 18.74 15.58 1.04
CA VAL A 70 17.90 15.96 -0.09
C VAL A 70 16.55 16.43 0.46
N SER A 71 16.21 17.67 0.17
CA SER A 71 14.89 18.23 0.43
C SER A 71 13.99 17.95 -0.76
N LEU A 72 12.86 17.28 -0.51
CA LEU A 72 11.79 17.09 -1.47
C LEU A 72 10.68 18.08 -1.16
N THR A 73 10.43 19.02 -2.07
CA THR A 73 9.33 19.97 -1.97
C THR A 73 8.23 19.54 -2.92
N PHE A 74 6.99 19.47 -2.43
CA PHE A 74 5.82 19.12 -3.23
C PHE A 74 4.91 20.32 -3.36
N GLN A 75 4.41 20.55 -4.58
CA GLN A 75 3.51 21.68 -4.87
C GLN A 75 2.46 21.30 -5.92
N LEU A 76 1.36 22.06 -5.96
CA LEU A 76 0.22 21.82 -6.87
C LEU A 76 0.31 22.64 -8.17
N SER A 77 1.17 23.65 -8.20
CA SER A 77 1.41 24.50 -9.36
C SER A 77 2.81 24.24 -9.90
N ALA A 78 2.92 24.06 -11.22
CA ALA A 78 4.21 23.89 -11.87
C ALA A 78 5.10 25.12 -11.67
N SER A 79 6.37 24.87 -11.38
CA SER A 79 7.46 25.85 -11.31
C SER A 79 8.54 25.50 -12.32
N THR A 80 9.30 26.50 -12.76
CA THR A 80 10.43 26.32 -13.68
C THR A 80 11.55 25.44 -13.12
N ASN A 81 11.56 25.23 -11.80
CA ASN A 81 12.58 24.44 -11.11
C ASN A 81 12.09 23.04 -10.71
N ASP A 82 10.95 22.57 -11.21
CA ASP A 82 10.44 21.25 -10.87
C ASP A 82 11.16 20.15 -11.64
N ASP A 83 11.54 19.08 -10.94
CA ASP A 83 12.24 17.93 -11.50
C ASP A 83 11.27 16.87 -12.06
N GLY A 84 9.97 16.99 -11.78
CA GLY A 84 8.95 16.11 -12.31
C GLY A 84 7.55 16.37 -11.79
N GLY A 85 6.57 15.75 -12.46
CA GLY A 85 5.17 15.77 -12.07
C GLY A 85 4.59 14.36 -12.01
N PHE A 86 3.68 14.12 -11.08
CA PHE A 86 2.99 12.84 -10.97
C PHE A 86 1.54 13.01 -10.46
N LYS A 87 0.72 12.00 -10.77
CA LYS A 87 -0.70 11.94 -10.41
C LYS A 87 -0.92 10.88 -9.34
N PRO A 88 -1.09 11.24 -8.05
CA PRO A 88 -1.30 10.26 -6.97
C PRO A 88 -2.46 9.30 -7.26
N ALA A 89 -3.58 9.86 -7.74
CA ALA A 89 -4.76 9.09 -8.17
C ALA A 89 -4.46 8.05 -9.25
N ALA A 90 -3.57 8.36 -10.21
CA ALA A 90 -3.21 7.43 -11.27
C ALA A 90 -2.33 6.28 -10.74
N ILE A 91 -1.40 6.58 -9.81
CA ILE A 91 -0.58 5.55 -9.14
C ILE A 91 -1.49 4.59 -8.37
N LEU A 92 -2.40 5.14 -7.58
CA LEU A 92 -3.37 4.38 -6.79
C LEU A 92 -4.29 3.53 -7.67
N ASN A 93 -4.78 4.09 -8.77
CA ASN A 93 -5.60 3.33 -9.71
C ASN A 93 -4.82 2.15 -10.31
N ARG A 94 -3.59 2.41 -10.80
CA ARG A 94 -2.73 1.35 -11.37
C ARG A 94 -2.43 0.24 -10.37
N SER A 95 -2.21 0.56 -9.09
CA SER A 95 -1.98 -0.47 -8.08
C SER A 95 -3.22 -1.32 -7.81
N LEU A 96 -4.43 -0.73 -7.80
CA LEU A 96 -5.68 -1.48 -7.69
C LEU A 96 -5.92 -2.39 -8.90
N PHE A 97 -5.62 -1.92 -10.11
CA PHE A 97 -5.63 -2.75 -11.31
C PHE A 97 -4.63 -3.91 -11.22
N LEU A 98 -3.44 -3.69 -10.67
CA LEU A 98 -2.46 -4.74 -10.44
C LEU A 98 -2.95 -5.75 -9.39
N PHE A 99 -3.56 -5.31 -8.28
CA PHE A 99 -4.19 -6.22 -7.32
C PHE A 99 -5.24 -7.09 -8.00
N ALA A 100 -6.15 -6.46 -8.75
CA ALA A 100 -7.20 -7.17 -9.47
C ALA A 100 -6.63 -8.18 -10.48
N GLY A 101 -5.63 -7.78 -11.27
CA GLY A 101 -4.99 -8.63 -12.27
C GLY A 101 -4.25 -9.82 -11.66
N ILE A 102 -3.51 -9.62 -10.56
CA ILE A 102 -2.81 -10.71 -9.85
C ILE A 102 -3.83 -11.72 -9.34
N LEU A 103 -4.90 -11.26 -8.68
CA LEU A 103 -5.93 -12.14 -8.13
C LEU A 103 -6.72 -12.87 -9.23
N ALA A 104 -7.08 -12.18 -10.31
CA ALA A 104 -7.75 -12.81 -11.46
C ALA A 104 -6.87 -13.88 -12.11
N MET A 105 -5.58 -13.57 -12.35
CA MET A 105 -4.64 -14.52 -12.92
C MET A 105 -4.48 -15.75 -12.03
N GLY A 106 -4.34 -15.55 -10.71
CA GLY A 106 -4.20 -16.68 -9.81
C GLY A 106 -5.44 -17.58 -9.76
N SER A 107 -6.65 -17.05 -10.00
CA SER A 107 -7.86 -17.86 -10.06
C SER A 107 -7.86 -18.85 -11.23
N VAL A 108 -7.11 -18.55 -12.30
CA VAL A 108 -6.89 -19.48 -13.43
C VAL A 108 -6.01 -20.66 -13.00
N PHE A 109 -5.08 -20.43 -12.07
CA PHE A 109 -4.16 -21.45 -11.57
C PHE A 109 -4.72 -22.27 -10.39
N HIS A 110 -5.78 -21.79 -9.74
CA HIS A 110 -6.35 -22.44 -8.56
C HIS A 110 -7.60 -23.25 -8.94
N THR A 111 -7.42 -24.56 -9.14
CA THR A 111 -8.43 -25.48 -9.68
C THR A 111 -9.61 -25.78 -8.75
N SER A 112 -9.51 -25.43 -7.46
CA SER A 112 -10.46 -25.81 -6.40
C SER A 112 -11.08 -24.61 -5.70
N LEU A 113 -11.19 -23.48 -6.40
CA LEU A 113 -11.65 -22.20 -5.83
C LEU A 113 -13.03 -22.29 -5.15
N HIS A 114 -13.92 -23.13 -5.65
CA HIS A 114 -15.29 -23.29 -5.12
C HIS A 114 -15.37 -24.21 -3.89
N THR A 115 -14.30 -24.96 -3.61
CA THR A 115 -14.26 -25.97 -2.55
C THR A 115 -13.23 -25.65 -1.47
N ASP A 116 -12.48 -24.56 -1.62
CA ASP A 116 -11.41 -24.18 -0.69
C ASP A 116 -11.94 -23.35 0.48
N GLU A 117 -12.24 -24.03 1.59
CA GLU A 117 -12.67 -23.42 2.86
C GLU A 117 -11.50 -22.94 3.74
N SER A 118 -10.26 -22.96 3.24
CA SER A 118 -9.09 -22.53 4.03
C SER A 118 -9.12 -21.04 4.36
N THR A 119 -9.89 -20.26 3.61
CA THR A 119 -10.09 -18.83 3.81
C THR A 119 -11.55 -18.47 3.63
N LEU A 120 -12.02 -17.50 4.41
CA LEU A 120 -13.36 -16.94 4.28
C LEU A 120 -13.55 -16.16 2.96
N PHE A 121 -12.46 -15.87 2.25
CA PHE A 121 -12.42 -15.10 1.02
C PHE A 121 -11.63 -15.89 -0.05
N PRO A 122 -12.28 -16.55 -1.03
CA PRO A 122 -11.62 -17.44 -1.98
C PRO A 122 -10.45 -16.81 -2.76
N LEU A 123 -10.52 -15.50 -3.00
CA LEU A 123 -9.42 -14.72 -3.62
C LEU A 123 -8.13 -14.74 -2.79
N ALA A 124 -8.21 -14.93 -1.48
CA ALA A 124 -7.04 -15.09 -0.63
C ALA A 124 -6.38 -16.47 -0.81
N ALA A 125 -7.16 -17.54 -1.00
CA ALA A 125 -6.66 -18.88 -1.26
C ALA A 125 -5.86 -18.96 -2.58
N VAL A 126 -6.29 -18.20 -3.58
CA VAL A 126 -5.59 -18.06 -4.87
C VAL A 126 -4.11 -17.66 -4.69
N MET A 127 -3.85 -16.72 -3.78
CA MET A 127 -2.50 -16.19 -3.55
C MET A 127 -1.56 -17.22 -2.91
N ARG A 128 -2.11 -18.31 -2.37
CA ARG A 128 -1.38 -19.44 -1.78
C ARG A 128 -1.13 -20.57 -2.76
N SER A 129 -1.81 -20.57 -3.91
CA SER A 129 -1.70 -21.66 -4.87
C SER A 129 -0.27 -21.78 -5.42
N LYS A 130 0.35 -22.95 -5.23
CA LYS A 130 1.66 -23.25 -5.84
C LYS A 130 1.43 -23.82 -7.25
N PRO A 131 2.23 -23.41 -8.26
CA PRO A 131 3.43 -22.59 -8.18
C PRO A 131 3.18 -21.07 -8.27
N PHE A 132 1.94 -20.63 -8.49
CA PHE A 132 1.57 -19.24 -8.73
C PHE A 132 2.09 -18.27 -7.64
N ALA A 133 2.06 -18.68 -6.37
CA ALA A 133 2.55 -17.89 -5.24
C ALA A 133 3.98 -17.36 -5.41
N TYR A 134 4.88 -18.12 -6.05
CA TYR A 134 6.27 -17.70 -6.29
C TYR A 134 6.39 -16.50 -7.24
N VAL A 135 5.45 -16.40 -8.18
CA VAL A 135 5.37 -15.29 -9.13
C VAL A 135 4.53 -14.16 -8.54
N ALA A 136 3.41 -14.49 -7.91
CA ALA A 136 2.47 -13.53 -7.35
C ALA A 136 3.08 -12.68 -6.22
N ALA A 137 3.89 -13.28 -5.34
CA ALA A 137 4.49 -12.58 -4.19
C ALA A 137 5.27 -11.31 -4.54
N PRO A 138 6.27 -11.32 -5.45
CA PRO A 138 7.00 -10.10 -5.81
C PRO A 138 6.12 -9.06 -6.51
N PHE A 139 5.18 -9.48 -7.36
CA PHE A 139 4.25 -8.54 -8.02
C PHE A 139 3.26 -7.92 -7.02
N TRP A 140 2.81 -8.70 -6.03
CA TRP A 140 1.92 -8.24 -4.96
C TRP A 140 2.64 -7.24 -4.03
N LEU A 141 3.89 -7.52 -3.68
CA LEU A 141 4.71 -6.58 -2.91
C LEU A 141 4.92 -5.27 -3.68
N ALA A 142 5.26 -5.34 -4.96
CA ALA A 142 5.46 -4.17 -5.80
C ALA A 142 4.17 -3.33 -5.91
N SER A 143 3.00 -3.98 -6.08
CA SER A 143 1.72 -3.28 -6.15
C SER A 143 1.32 -2.67 -4.80
N ILE A 144 1.61 -3.31 -3.66
CA ILE A 144 1.45 -2.71 -2.33
C ILE A 144 2.32 -1.47 -2.17
N VAL A 145 3.59 -1.53 -2.58
CA VAL A 145 4.51 -0.38 -2.50
C VAL A 145 3.96 0.79 -3.32
N LEU A 146 3.52 0.54 -4.56
CA LEU A 146 2.88 1.55 -5.40
C LEU A 146 1.58 2.09 -4.77
N PHE A 147 0.75 1.22 -4.20
CA PHE A 147 -0.47 1.60 -3.48
C PHE A 147 -0.16 2.53 -2.31
N CYS A 148 0.83 2.17 -1.49
CA CYS A 148 1.29 2.95 -0.35
C CYS A 148 1.79 4.34 -0.77
N PHE A 149 2.57 4.45 -1.86
CA PHE A 149 2.95 5.74 -2.41
C PHE A 149 1.73 6.53 -2.92
N GLY A 150 0.82 5.88 -3.66
CA GLY A 150 -0.40 6.52 -4.16
C GLY A 150 -1.26 7.11 -3.04
N VAL A 151 -1.51 6.35 -1.97
CA VAL A 151 -2.25 6.81 -0.78
C VAL A 151 -1.50 7.92 -0.06
N GLY A 152 -0.21 7.74 0.23
CA GLY A 152 0.60 8.73 0.94
C GLY A 152 0.64 10.08 0.20
N PHE A 153 0.86 10.04 -1.12
CA PHE A 153 0.84 11.25 -1.93
C PHE A 153 -0.55 11.87 -2.06
N ALA A 154 -1.63 11.08 -2.08
CA ALA A 154 -2.99 11.62 -2.06
C ALA A 154 -3.27 12.42 -0.77
N VAL A 155 -2.78 11.97 0.38
CA VAL A 155 -2.88 12.73 1.64
C VAL A 155 -2.06 14.03 1.56
N VAL A 156 -0.84 13.97 1.03
CA VAL A 156 0.00 15.17 0.83
C VAL A 156 -0.70 16.16 -0.11
N GLN A 157 -1.28 15.67 -1.20
CA GLN A 157 -2.03 16.46 -2.16
C GLN A 157 -3.20 17.19 -1.49
N GLN A 158 -4.01 16.47 -0.72
CA GLN A 158 -5.14 17.03 0.03
C GLN A 158 -4.70 18.10 1.02
N ARG A 159 -3.60 17.87 1.72
CA ARG A 159 -3.05 18.86 2.63
C ARG A 159 -2.66 20.13 1.88
N LEU A 160 -1.97 20.00 0.75
CA LEU A 160 -1.54 21.13 -0.06
C LEU A 160 -2.75 21.90 -0.63
N SER A 161 -3.81 21.19 -1.04
CA SER A 161 -5.01 21.84 -1.61
C SER A 161 -5.87 22.52 -0.54
N ALA A 162 -6.00 21.90 0.64
CA ALA A 162 -6.81 22.44 1.73
C ALA A 162 -6.06 23.46 2.59
N GLY A 163 -4.72 23.52 2.49
CA GLY A 163 -3.86 24.32 3.38
C GLY A 163 -3.72 23.80 4.80
N VAL A 164 -4.52 22.78 5.19
CA VAL A 164 -4.56 22.20 6.54
C VAL A 164 -4.44 20.68 6.51
N TRP A 165 -3.88 20.10 7.57
CA TRP A 165 -3.86 18.63 7.72
C TRP A 165 -5.23 18.11 8.10
N GLN A 166 -5.78 17.24 7.25
CA GLN A 166 -7.02 16.54 7.54
C GLN A 166 -6.70 15.24 8.28
N VAL A 167 -6.98 15.23 9.59
CA VAL A 167 -6.64 14.11 10.48
C VAL A 167 -7.33 12.82 10.06
N LEU A 168 -8.62 12.88 9.76
CA LEU A 168 -9.42 11.68 9.48
C LEU A 168 -8.98 10.94 8.21
N PRO A 169 -8.81 11.59 7.03
CA PRO A 169 -8.22 10.93 5.86
C PRO A 169 -6.82 10.39 6.14
N SER A 170 -5.98 11.14 6.89
CA SER A 170 -4.63 10.69 7.22
C SER A 170 -4.62 9.41 8.03
N VAL A 171 -5.47 9.29 9.06
CA VAL A 171 -5.61 8.07 9.87
C VAL A 171 -6.10 6.91 9.01
N LEU A 172 -7.05 7.15 8.13
CA LEU A 172 -7.60 6.12 7.26
C LEU A 172 -6.59 5.64 6.21
N ALA A 173 -5.76 6.54 5.68
CA ALA A 173 -4.62 6.20 4.84
C ALA A 173 -3.64 5.28 5.57
N VAL A 174 -3.33 5.55 6.84
CA VAL A 174 -2.47 4.67 7.65
C VAL A 174 -3.10 3.28 7.78
N ILE A 175 -4.39 3.18 8.11
CA ILE A 175 -5.09 1.91 8.22
C ILE A 175 -5.06 1.15 6.88
N LEU A 176 -5.28 1.84 5.76
CA LEU A 176 -5.21 1.25 4.42
C LEU A 176 -3.81 0.73 4.07
N MET A 177 -2.77 1.51 4.35
CA MET A 177 -1.39 1.10 4.10
C MET A 177 -1.00 -0.10 4.96
N LEU A 178 -1.37 -0.08 6.24
CA LEU A 178 -1.10 -1.19 7.17
C LEU A 178 -1.85 -2.46 6.78
N SER A 179 -3.12 -2.35 6.40
CA SER A 179 -3.92 -3.50 5.96
C SER A 179 -3.44 -4.06 4.61
N ALA A 180 -3.06 -3.19 3.67
CA ALA A 180 -2.43 -3.61 2.41
C ALA A 180 -1.11 -4.34 2.67
N CYS A 181 -0.21 -3.79 3.50
CA CYS A 181 1.03 -4.47 3.89
C CYS A 181 0.76 -5.79 4.63
N GLY A 182 -0.19 -5.79 5.58
CA GLY A 182 -0.60 -6.97 6.33
C GLY A 182 -1.18 -8.07 5.43
N SER A 183 -1.78 -7.71 4.29
CA SER A 183 -2.25 -8.68 3.30
C SER A 183 -1.12 -9.51 2.67
N MET A 184 0.15 -9.10 2.78
CA MET A 184 1.30 -9.97 2.42
C MET A 184 1.30 -11.27 3.23
N LEU A 185 0.79 -11.24 4.46
CA LEU A 185 0.68 -12.43 5.31
C LEU A 185 -0.23 -13.49 4.70
N LEU A 186 -1.18 -13.12 3.83
CA LEU A 186 -1.99 -14.10 3.09
C LEU A 186 -1.12 -15.05 2.26
N ILE A 187 -0.01 -14.54 1.72
CA ILE A 187 0.92 -15.28 0.86
C ILE A 187 1.95 -16.04 1.70
N LEU A 188 2.44 -15.39 2.76
CA LEU A 188 3.55 -15.88 3.57
C LEU A 188 3.12 -16.91 4.61
N GLU A 189 1.93 -16.75 5.19
CA GLU A 189 1.40 -17.62 6.23
C GLU A 189 0.14 -18.35 5.75
N ASN A 190 0.10 -19.65 6.00
CA ASN A 190 -1.10 -20.48 5.80
C ASN A 190 -2.13 -20.29 6.93
N GLU A 191 -2.00 -19.22 7.71
CA GLU A 191 -2.82 -19.00 8.88
C GLU A 191 -4.22 -18.51 8.51
N ARG A 192 -5.21 -19.04 9.24
CA ARG A 192 -6.63 -18.75 9.02
C ARG A 192 -7.02 -17.32 9.35
N PHE A 193 -6.24 -16.55 10.12
CA PHE A 193 -6.61 -15.19 10.53
C PHE A 193 -6.21 -14.09 9.53
N THR A 194 -5.38 -14.42 8.54
CA THR A 194 -4.77 -13.44 7.63
C THR A 194 -5.79 -12.72 6.73
N TRP A 195 -7.01 -13.25 6.55
CA TRP A 195 -8.10 -12.58 5.82
C TRP A 195 -8.60 -11.30 6.52
N ILE A 196 -8.35 -11.13 7.83
CA ILE A 196 -8.74 -9.93 8.58
C ILE A 196 -8.08 -8.69 7.97
N PHE A 197 -6.86 -8.81 7.44
CA PHE A 197 -6.19 -7.69 6.76
C PHE A 197 -6.88 -7.32 5.45
N ALA A 198 -7.32 -8.30 4.65
CA ALA A 198 -8.10 -8.05 3.44
C ALA A 198 -9.45 -7.41 3.76
N LEU A 199 -10.17 -7.90 4.79
CA LEU A 199 -11.43 -7.30 5.21
C LEU A 199 -11.22 -5.86 5.70
N THR A 200 -10.19 -5.63 6.53
CA THR A 200 -9.85 -4.30 7.04
C THR A 200 -9.50 -3.36 5.90
N PHE A 201 -8.76 -3.84 4.89
CA PHE A 201 -8.47 -3.09 3.67
C PHE A 201 -9.76 -2.70 2.94
N LEU A 202 -10.65 -3.65 2.66
CA LEU A 202 -11.92 -3.37 1.97
C LEU A 202 -12.79 -2.38 2.74
N LEU A 203 -12.97 -2.60 4.05
CA LEU A 203 -13.80 -1.76 4.91
C LEU A 203 -13.22 -0.36 5.10
N SER A 204 -11.89 -0.20 5.15
CA SER A 204 -11.25 1.12 5.23
C SER A 204 -11.19 1.83 3.88
N PHE A 205 -11.18 1.09 2.77
CA PHE A 205 -11.15 1.65 1.42
C PHE A 205 -12.45 2.37 1.07
N LEU A 206 -13.60 1.86 1.51
CA LEU A 206 -14.91 2.48 1.30
C LEU A 206 -15.01 3.93 1.81
N PRO A 207 -14.81 4.21 3.11
CA PRO A 207 -14.81 5.58 3.62
C PRO A 207 -13.65 6.41 3.07
N TRP A 208 -12.55 5.79 2.62
CA TRP A 208 -11.42 6.51 2.03
C TRP A 208 -11.80 7.12 0.70
N VAL A 209 -12.42 6.34 -0.20
CA VAL A 209 -12.91 6.85 -1.48
C VAL A 209 -13.90 8.00 -1.25
N TYR A 210 -14.81 7.85 -0.28
CA TYR A 210 -15.74 8.92 0.09
C TYR A 210 -15.01 10.19 0.52
N MET A 211 -14.13 10.09 1.52
CA MET A 211 -13.44 11.23 2.10
C MET A 211 -12.55 11.91 1.07
N VAL A 212 -11.81 11.14 0.27
CA VAL A 212 -10.90 11.68 -0.72
C VAL A 212 -11.61 12.45 -1.82
N ARG A 213 -12.82 12.01 -2.19
CA ARG A 213 -13.68 12.74 -3.11
C ARG A 213 -14.28 13.97 -2.46
N HIS A 214 -14.91 13.84 -1.30
CA HIS A 214 -15.63 14.92 -0.63
C HIS A 214 -14.75 16.05 -0.08
N THR A 215 -13.47 15.77 0.12
CA THR A 215 -12.49 16.77 0.55
C THR A 215 -11.85 17.52 -0.62
N ALA A 216 -12.04 17.06 -1.86
CA ALA A 216 -11.64 17.80 -3.04
C ALA A 216 -12.55 19.04 -3.18
N GLN A 217 -11.93 20.23 -3.25
CA GLN A 217 -12.65 21.48 -3.49
C GLN A 217 -13.35 21.36 -4.86
N ASN A 218 -14.68 21.53 -4.89
CA ASN A 218 -15.59 21.34 -6.03
C ASN A 218 -16.18 19.93 -6.24
N VAL A 219 -16.84 19.37 -5.21
CA VAL A 219 -17.72 18.22 -5.43
C VAL A 219 -19.10 18.66 -5.90
N ASP A 220 -19.38 18.43 -7.17
CA ASP A 220 -20.74 18.53 -7.70
C ASP A 220 -21.64 17.43 -7.14
N ARG A 221 -22.97 17.67 -7.10
CA ARG A 221 -23.98 16.70 -6.62
C ARG A 221 -23.82 15.32 -7.29
N THR A 222 -23.49 15.29 -8.57
CA THR A 222 -23.24 14.06 -9.34
C THR A 222 -22.06 13.27 -8.78
N GLY A 223 -21.01 13.94 -8.30
CA GLY A 223 -19.84 13.29 -7.71
C GLY A 223 -20.11 12.67 -6.34
N SER A 224 -20.96 13.31 -5.53
CA SER A 224 -21.43 12.74 -4.26
C SER A 224 -22.24 11.46 -4.49
N VAL A 225 -23.22 11.51 -5.41
CA VAL A 225 -24.06 10.34 -5.77
C VAL A 225 -23.21 9.19 -6.30
N GLY A 226 -22.22 9.45 -7.16
CA GLY A 226 -21.33 8.42 -7.66
C GLY A 226 -20.52 7.73 -6.56
N SER A 227 -20.03 8.49 -5.57
CA SER A 227 -19.26 7.96 -4.44
C SER A 227 -20.11 7.09 -3.53
N ILE A 228 -21.34 7.55 -3.21
CA ILE A 228 -22.30 6.78 -2.42
C ILE A 228 -22.67 5.49 -3.16
N THR A 229 -22.98 5.58 -4.46
CA THR A 229 -23.32 4.42 -5.29
C THR A 229 -22.21 3.39 -5.25
N TYR A 230 -20.96 3.82 -5.41
CA TYR A 230 -19.80 2.93 -5.35
C TYR A 230 -19.65 2.22 -4.00
N ILE A 231 -19.86 2.93 -2.90
CA ILE A 231 -19.77 2.35 -1.56
C ILE A 231 -20.87 1.32 -1.35
N VAL A 232 -22.11 1.67 -1.69
CA VAL A 232 -23.27 0.76 -1.58
C VAL A 232 -23.05 -0.48 -2.45
N THR A 233 -22.63 -0.32 -3.70
CA THR A 233 -22.30 -1.44 -4.59
C THR A 233 -21.18 -2.31 -4.01
N GLY A 234 -20.12 -1.71 -3.46
CA GLY A 234 -19.03 -2.44 -2.81
C GLY A 234 -19.49 -3.27 -1.62
N LEU A 235 -20.32 -2.69 -0.74
CA LEU A 235 -20.92 -3.39 0.41
C LEU A 235 -21.83 -4.54 -0.04
N ILE A 236 -22.64 -4.34 -1.07
CA ILE A 236 -23.50 -5.40 -1.63
C ILE A 236 -22.62 -6.53 -2.19
N ILE A 237 -21.58 -6.22 -2.96
CA ILE A 237 -20.67 -7.23 -3.53
C ILE A 237 -19.96 -8.01 -2.41
N CYS A 238 -19.43 -7.33 -1.39
CA CYS A 238 -18.82 -7.98 -0.23
C CYS A 238 -19.81 -8.86 0.53
N GLY A 239 -21.04 -8.39 0.72
CA GLY A 239 -22.13 -9.18 1.31
C GLY A 239 -22.45 -10.41 0.49
N CYS A 240 -22.61 -10.28 -0.83
CA CYS A 240 -22.82 -11.41 -1.73
C CYS A 240 -21.65 -12.40 -1.70
N ALA A 241 -20.40 -11.93 -1.65
CA ALA A 241 -19.23 -12.80 -1.54
C ALA A 241 -19.18 -13.60 -0.22
N TYR A 242 -19.81 -13.07 0.83
CA TYR A 242 -19.95 -13.74 2.12
C TYR A 242 -21.14 -14.71 2.16
N PHE A 243 -22.30 -14.30 1.66
CA PHE A 243 -23.56 -15.06 1.76
C PHE A 243 -23.77 -16.09 0.65
N PHE A 244 -23.10 -15.94 -0.51
CA PHE A 244 -23.18 -16.94 -1.57
C PHE A 244 -22.25 -18.11 -1.25
N GLU A 245 -22.84 -19.22 -0.86
CA GLU A 245 -22.15 -20.50 -0.69
C GLU A 245 -22.02 -21.24 -2.03
N GLY A 246 -20.92 -22.01 -2.18
CA GLY A 246 -20.69 -22.91 -3.31
C GLY A 246 -20.38 -22.23 -4.64
N ASP A 247 -20.94 -22.77 -5.73
CA ASP A 247 -20.61 -22.43 -7.13
C ASP A 247 -20.93 -20.98 -7.55
N LYS A 248 -21.48 -20.13 -6.67
CA LYS A 248 -21.79 -18.73 -6.99
C LYS A 248 -20.82 -17.73 -6.37
N GLN A 249 -20.01 -18.16 -5.40
CA GLN A 249 -19.11 -17.28 -4.65
C GLN A 249 -18.04 -16.62 -5.54
N TRP A 250 -17.59 -17.32 -6.59
CA TRP A 250 -16.59 -16.81 -7.53
C TRP A 250 -17.10 -15.61 -8.34
N VAL A 251 -18.39 -15.56 -8.67
CA VAL A 251 -18.97 -14.43 -9.42
C VAL A 251 -18.82 -13.16 -8.60
N SER A 252 -19.15 -13.21 -7.30
CA SER A 252 -18.99 -12.09 -6.38
C SER A 252 -17.53 -11.69 -6.20
N CYS A 253 -16.61 -12.66 -6.18
CA CYS A 253 -15.17 -12.39 -6.17
C CYS A 253 -14.73 -11.61 -7.41
N TYR A 254 -15.15 -12.01 -8.62
CA TYR A 254 -14.82 -11.29 -9.85
C TYR A 254 -15.47 -9.90 -9.91
N LEU A 255 -16.72 -9.78 -9.46
CA LEU A 255 -17.38 -8.48 -9.33
C LEU A 255 -16.61 -7.55 -8.38
N LEU A 256 -16.01 -8.08 -7.31
CA LEU A 256 -15.16 -7.30 -6.42
C LEU A 256 -13.89 -6.79 -7.12
N LEU A 257 -13.25 -7.62 -7.96
CA LEU A 257 -12.08 -7.20 -8.74
C LEU A 257 -12.42 -6.09 -9.73
N VAL A 258 -13.55 -6.24 -10.43
CA VAL A 258 -14.08 -5.20 -11.32
C VAL A 258 -14.39 -3.93 -10.53
N TRP A 259 -15.04 -4.07 -9.38
CA TRP A 259 -15.38 -2.95 -8.50
C TRP A 259 -14.14 -2.17 -8.06
N LEU A 260 -13.06 -2.84 -7.63
CA LEU A 260 -11.79 -2.17 -7.30
C LEU A 260 -11.24 -1.33 -8.48
N CYS A 261 -11.38 -1.83 -9.71
CA CYS A 261 -10.93 -1.13 -10.92
C CYS A 261 -11.81 0.08 -11.27
N LEU A 262 -13.07 0.11 -10.82
CA LEU A 262 -13.97 1.26 -11.01
C LEU A 262 -13.58 2.46 -10.16
N TYR A 263 -12.61 2.32 -9.23
CA TYR A 263 -12.02 3.46 -8.51
C TYR A 263 -11.59 4.60 -9.46
N ALA A 264 -11.10 4.28 -10.66
CA ALA A 264 -10.73 5.27 -11.68
C ALA A 264 -11.83 6.29 -12.00
N LEU A 265 -13.10 5.89 -11.92
CA LEU A 265 -14.27 6.73 -12.22
C LEU A 265 -14.60 7.71 -11.08
N LEU A 266 -14.02 7.49 -9.90
CA LEU A 266 -14.30 8.23 -8.68
C LEU A 266 -13.06 8.91 -8.13
N ALA A 267 -11.88 8.47 -8.57
CA ALA A 267 -10.62 9.09 -8.25
C ALA A 267 -10.76 10.59 -8.52
N PRO A 268 -10.44 11.46 -7.54
CA PRO A 268 -10.55 12.88 -7.76
C PRO A 268 -9.71 13.24 -8.99
N LEU A 269 -10.28 14.05 -9.88
CA LEU A 269 -9.51 14.74 -10.93
C LEU A 269 -8.65 15.85 -10.30
N ALA A 270 -7.92 15.50 -9.23
CA ALA A 270 -6.98 16.42 -8.62
C ALA A 270 -5.86 16.70 -9.65
N GLY A 271 -5.41 17.96 -9.68
CA GLY A 271 -4.34 18.40 -10.58
C GLY A 271 -3.04 17.63 -10.37
N ASP A 272 -2.06 17.86 -11.22
CA ASP A 272 -0.73 17.26 -11.05
C ASP A 272 -0.07 17.73 -9.75
N MET A 273 0.66 16.81 -9.10
CA MET A 273 1.63 17.19 -8.06
C MET A 273 3.00 17.28 -8.70
N PHE A 274 3.70 18.37 -8.42
CA PHE A 274 5.08 18.59 -8.86
C PHE A 274 6.04 18.43 -7.70
N VAL A 275 7.24 17.93 -8.00
CA VAL A 275 8.31 17.71 -7.02
C VAL A 275 9.55 18.48 -7.43
N THR A 276 10.12 19.19 -6.47
CA THR A 276 11.45 19.79 -6.56
C THR A 276 12.39 19.06 -5.60
N VAL A 277 13.53 18.62 -6.11
CA VAL A 277 14.58 17.91 -5.38
C VAL A 277 15.75 18.86 -5.19
N LYS A 278 15.93 19.38 -3.97
CA LYS A 278 17.07 20.26 -3.64
C LYS A 278 18.06 19.52 -2.78
N LYS A 279 19.33 19.54 -3.16
CA LYS A 279 20.41 19.14 -2.26
C LYS A 279 20.52 20.18 -1.14
N LEU A 280 20.52 19.73 0.11
CA LEU A 280 20.84 20.56 1.26
C LEU A 280 22.37 20.69 1.29
N ASP A 281 22.89 21.90 1.07
CA ASP A 281 24.30 22.22 1.29
C ASP A 281 24.45 22.92 2.64
N LYS A 282 25.50 22.56 3.41
CA LYS A 282 25.84 23.06 4.76
C LYS A 282 25.79 24.57 4.97
N ARG A 283 25.85 25.38 3.91
CA ARG A 283 25.81 26.85 4.01
C ARG A 283 24.40 27.44 4.06
N GLN A 284 23.37 26.75 3.58
CA GLN A 284 22.02 27.33 3.45
C GLN A 284 21.26 27.43 4.78
N GLY A 285 21.43 26.47 5.70
CA GLY A 285 20.82 26.53 7.04
C GLY A 285 21.28 27.73 7.89
N GLN A 286 22.47 28.26 7.59
CA GLN A 286 23.03 29.46 8.24
C GLN A 286 22.39 30.75 7.71
N TYR A 287 21.95 30.81 6.45
CA TYR A 287 21.33 32.00 5.87
C TYR A 287 19.84 32.13 6.20
N ASP A 288 19.09 31.02 6.31
CA ASP A 288 17.67 31.07 6.70
C ASP A 288 17.47 31.48 8.17
N THR A 289 18.43 31.16 9.04
CA THR A 289 18.47 31.62 10.44
C THR A 289 18.90 33.08 10.58
N LEU A 290 19.77 33.57 9.69
CA LEU A 290 20.18 34.98 9.61
C LEU A 290 19.15 35.88 8.91
N GLY A 291 18.33 35.33 8.00
CA GLY A 291 17.27 36.07 7.30
C GLY A 291 16.00 36.29 8.13
N ALA A 292 15.74 35.45 9.13
CA ALA A 292 14.61 35.59 10.06
C ALA A 292 14.92 36.51 11.27
N SER A 293 16.13 37.09 11.34
CA SER A 293 16.61 37.92 12.45
C SER A 293 17.00 39.35 12.05
N LEU A 294 16.62 39.80 10.84
CA LEU A 294 16.70 41.21 10.45
C LEU A 294 15.28 41.81 10.44
N PRO A 295 15.07 42.97 11.09
CA PRO A 295 13.76 43.56 11.38
C PRO A 295 12.97 44.01 10.15
#